data_AF-A0A0J7Y814-F1
#
_entry.id   AF-A0A0J7Y814-F1
#
_cell.length_a   1.000
_cell.length_b   1.000
_cell.length_c   1.000
_cell.angle_alpha   90.00
_cell.angle_beta   90.00
_cell.angle_gamma   90.00
#
_symmetry.space_group_name_H-M   'P 1'
#
loop_
_entity.id
_entity.type
_entity.pdbx_description
1 polymer ?
#
loop_
_entity_poly.entity_id
_entity_poly.type
_entity_poly.pdbx_seq_one_letter_code
_entity_poly.pdbx_strand_id
1 'polypeptide(L)'
;MEHFSLSDWLSAAGYTLLAAVGGLLGYAMREHDKGNEMNWLRATTEAVSSGFVGFLVMLLCLAMNLDPLWTGPIVGLFGWLGANVTIRMIERIVYEKLGVKLRANTDKRVAAAKAQEEDRP
;
A
#
# COMPACT_ATOMS: atom_id res chain seq x y z
N MET A 1 -16.90 3.69 -21.83
CA MET A 1 -16.22 4.55 -20.83
C MET A 1 -17.33 5.12 -19.98
N GLU A 2 -17.77 4.38 -18.96
CA GLU A 2 -18.80 4.86 -18.05
C GLU A 2 -18.24 6.06 -17.28
N HIS A 3 -18.99 7.16 -17.29
CA HIS A 3 -18.62 8.37 -16.57
C HIS A 3 -18.66 8.06 -15.07
N PHE A 4 -17.51 8.12 -14.39
CA PHE A 4 -17.47 8.08 -12.91
C PHE A 4 -18.48 9.09 -12.36
N SER A 5 -19.47 8.61 -11.61
CA SER A 5 -20.50 9.46 -11.02
C SER A 5 -19.93 10.27 -9.86
N LEU A 6 -20.56 11.40 -9.52
CA LEU A 6 -20.24 12.16 -8.31
C LEU A 6 -20.32 11.28 -7.04
N SER A 7 -21.23 10.30 -7.05
CA SER A 7 -21.38 9.30 -5.98
C SER A 7 -20.14 8.42 -5.82
N ASP A 8 -19.52 8.03 -6.93
CA ASP A 8 -18.35 7.15 -6.94
C ASP A 8 -17.13 7.90 -6.44
N TRP A 9 -16.99 9.17 -6.83
CA TRP A 9 -15.96 10.06 -6.32
C TRP A 9 -16.10 10.32 -4.82
N LEU A 10 -17.33 10.49 -4.33
CA LEU A 10 -17.58 10.67 -2.90
C LEU A 10 -17.25 9.39 -2.10
N SER A 11 -17.63 8.23 -2.63
CA SER A 11 -17.31 6.93 -2.03
C SER A 11 -15.79 6.71 -2.00
N ALA A 12 -15.11 7.04 -3.10
CA ALA A 12 -13.65 6.98 -3.19
C ALA A 12 -12.96 7.92 -2.19
N ALA A 13 -13.47 9.14 -2.01
CA ALA A 13 -12.99 10.05 -0.98
C ALA A 13 -13.17 9.45 0.43
N GLY A 14 -14.32 8.80 0.69
CA GLY A 14 -14.58 8.10 1.95
C GLY A 14 -13.59 6.97 2.23
N TYR A 15 -13.33 6.10 1.25
CA TYR A 15 -12.34 5.02 1.38
C TYR A 15 -10.91 5.53 1.53
N THR A 16 -10.56 6.60 0.81
CA THR A 16 -9.25 7.26 0.92
C THR A 16 -9.04 7.85 2.31
N LEU A 17 -10.05 8.52 2.87
CA LEU A 17 -10.00 9.06 4.23
C LEU A 17 -9.89 7.94 5.27
N LEU A 18 -10.67 6.87 5.11
CA LEU A 18 -10.60 5.71 5.99
C LEU A 18 -9.17 5.11 6.01
N ALA A 19 -8.56 4.95 4.85
CA ALA A 19 -7.18 4.44 4.74
C ALA A 19 -6.15 5.42 5.32
N ALA A 20 -6.32 6.72 5.11
CA ALA A 20 -5.44 7.74 5.67
C ALA A 20 -5.48 7.74 7.21
N VAL A 21 -6.68 7.65 7.80
CA VAL A 21 -6.87 7.51 9.25
C VAL A 21 -6.27 6.20 9.74
N GLY A 22 -6.49 5.09 9.02
CA GLY A 22 -5.89 3.80 9.33
C GLY A 22 -4.36 3.87 9.38
N GLY A 23 -3.74 4.50 8.38
CA GLY A 23 -2.29 4.68 8.32
C GLY A 23 -1.74 5.56 9.42
N LEU A 24 -2.43 6.65 9.75
CA LEU A 24 -2.07 7.53 10.86
C LEU A 24 -2.12 6.78 12.20
N LEU A 25 -3.20 6.05 12.47
CA LEU A 25 -3.37 5.28 13.69
C LEU A 25 -2.35 4.13 13.77
N GLY A 26 -2.13 3.43 12.67
CA GLY A 26 -1.11 2.40 12.56
C GLY A 26 0.29 2.95 12.81
N TYR A 27 0.61 4.16 12.34
CA TYR A 27 1.86 4.85 12.65
C TYR A 27 1.95 5.20 14.14
N ALA A 28 0.93 5.85 14.68
CA ALA A 28 0.90 6.27 16.08
C ALA A 28 1.07 5.08 17.04
N MET A 29 0.37 3.98 16.79
CA MET A 29 0.50 2.73 17.57
C MET A 29 1.93 2.17 17.48
N ARG A 30 2.49 2.07 16.27
CA ARG A 30 3.87 1.56 16.07
C ARG A 30 4.93 2.43 16.73
N GLU A 31 4.74 3.75 16.76
CA GLU A 31 5.69 4.68 17.37
C GLU A 31 5.57 4.65 18.90
N HIS A 32 4.34 4.58 19.41
CA HIS A 32 4.05 4.39 20.84
C HIS A 32 4.64 3.07 21.36
N ASP A 33 4.43 1.95 20.66
CA ASP A 33 4.96 0.64 21.05
C ASP A 33 6.50 0.60 21.06
N LYS A 34 7.15 1.46 20.25
CA LYS A 34 8.61 1.61 20.21
C LYS A 34 9.16 2.59 21.24
N GLY A 35 8.30 3.32 21.96
CA GLY A 35 8.70 4.36 22.91
C GLY A 35 9.35 5.58 22.27
N ASN A 36 9.13 5.81 20.97
CA ASN A 36 9.70 6.94 20.25
C ASN A 36 8.79 8.18 20.32
N GLU A 37 9.39 9.37 20.20
CA GLU A 37 8.63 10.60 20.06
C GLU A 37 7.91 10.67 18.71
N MET A 38 6.65 11.09 18.74
CA MET A 38 5.82 11.14 17.55
C MET A 38 6.27 12.28 16.62
N ASN A 39 6.87 11.92 15.48
CA ASN A 39 7.26 12.88 14.47
C ASN A 39 6.06 13.22 13.56
N TRP A 40 5.53 14.44 13.71
CA TRP A 40 4.39 14.94 12.95
C TRP A 40 4.59 14.95 11.42
N LEU A 41 5.80 15.22 10.93
CA LEU A 41 6.10 15.13 9.50
C LEU A 41 5.97 13.68 9.01
N ARG A 42 6.48 12.71 9.78
CA ARG A 42 6.33 11.30 9.43
C ARG A 42 4.88 10.83 9.50
N ALA A 43 4.16 11.23 10.54
CA ALA A 43 2.75 10.92 10.71
C ALA A 43 1.89 11.42 9.53
N THR A 44 2.10 12.66 9.11
CA THR A 44 1.39 13.24 7.94
C THR A 44 1.78 12.55 6.64
N THR A 45 3.07 12.24 6.42
CA THR A 45 3.49 11.48 5.24
C THR A 45 2.90 10.07 5.22
N GLU A 46 2.78 9.40 6.37
CA GLU A 46 2.17 8.08 6.45
C GLU A 46 0.66 8.16 6.17
N ALA A 47 -0.04 9.17 6.71
CA ALA A 47 -1.46 9.37 6.46
C ALA A 47 -1.75 9.61 4.97
N VAL A 48 -1.01 10.52 4.33
CA VAL A 48 -1.19 10.83 2.90
C VAL A 48 -0.86 9.63 2.02
N SER A 49 0.28 8.97 2.28
CA SER A 49 0.70 7.80 1.50
C SER A 49 -0.27 6.62 1.70
N SER A 50 -0.78 6.41 2.92
CA SER A 50 -1.76 5.36 3.20
C SER A 50 -3.11 5.65 2.56
N GLY A 51 -3.53 6.92 2.52
CA GLY A 51 -4.71 7.34 1.76
C GLY A 51 -4.58 7.03 0.27
N PHE A 52 -3.45 7.42 -0.34
CA PHE A 52 -3.18 7.12 -1.75
C PHE A 52 -3.19 5.62 -2.04
N VAL A 53 -2.51 4.83 -1.21
CA VAL A 53 -2.46 3.38 -1.40
C VAL A 53 -3.82 2.73 -1.14
N GLY A 54 -4.59 3.22 -0.16
CA GLY A 54 -5.97 2.78 0.08
C GLY A 54 -6.90 3.04 -1.11
N PHE A 55 -6.72 4.17 -1.81
CA PHE A 55 -7.42 4.44 -3.07
C PHE A 55 -7.05 3.40 -4.15
N LEU A 56 -5.78 3.02 -4.27
CA LEU A 56 -5.37 1.96 -5.20
C LEU A 56 -5.98 0.60 -4.84
N VAL A 57 -6.04 0.27 -3.54
CA VAL A 57 -6.71 -0.96 -3.06
C VAL A 57 -8.19 -0.93 -3.39
N MET A 58 -8.87 0.20 -3.21
CA MET A 58 -10.28 0.35 -3.58
C MET A 58 -10.48 0.09 -5.08
N LEU A 59 -9.65 0.68 -5.95
CA LEU A 59 -9.71 0.42 -7.39
C LEU A 59 -9.49 -1.05 -7.72
N LEU A 60 -8.59 -1.72 -6.99
CA LEU A 60 -8.36 -3.15 -7.14
C LEU A 60 -9.59 -3.97 -6.72
N CYS A 61 -10.24 -3.64 -5.60
CA CYS A 61 -11.49 -4.26 -5.17
C CYS A 61 -12.61 -4.09 -6.20
N LEU A 62 -12.74 -2.90 -6.78
CA LEU A 62 -13.69 -2.63 -7.87
C LEU A 62 -13.37 -3.48 -9.11
N ALA A 63 -12.10 -3.57 -9.51
CA ALA A 63 -11.68 -4.40 -10.63
C ALA A 63 -11.95 -5.90 -10.42
N MET A 64 -11.99 -6.34 -9.15
CA MET A 64 -12.33 -7.70 -8.75
C MET A 64 -13.84 -7.92 -8.55
N ASN A 65 -14.69 -6.91 -8.77
CA ASN A 65 -16.13 -6.92 -8.47
C ASN A 65 -16.44 -7.32 -7.00
N LEU A 66 -15.62 -6.86 -6.05
CA LEU A 66 -15.91 -7.05 -4.63
C LEU A 66 -17.06 -6.17 -4.16
N ASP A 67 -17.83 -6.70 -3.22
CA ASP A 67 -18.92 -5.96 -2.58
C ASP A 67 -18.38 -4.74 -1.79
N PRO A 68 -19.08 -3.58 -1.82
CA PRO A 68 -18.70 -2.39 -1.06
C PRO A 68 -18.54 -2.64 0.45
N LEU A 69 -19.32 -3.58 1.01
CA LEU A 69 -19.25 -3.97 2.43
C LEU A 69 -17.90 -4.60 2.79
N TRP A 70 -17.28 -5.31 1.84
CA TRP A 70 -15.95 -5.90 2.00
C TRP A 70 -14.82 -4.94 1.63
N THR A 71 -15.08 -4.03 0.69
CA THR A 71 -14.09 -3.04 0.23
C THR A 71 -13.63 -2.12 1.37
N GLY A 72 -14.55 -1.66 2.22
CA GLY A 72 -14.21 -0.78 3.35
C GLY A 72 -13.22 -1.39 4.34
N PRO A 73 -13.51 -2.57 4.93
CA PRO A 73 -12.59 -3.27 5.82
C PRO A 73 -11.23 -3.55 5.18
N ILE A 74 -11.20 -3.96 3.90
CA ILE A 74 -9.96 -4.24 3.18
C ILE A 74 -9.13 -2.97 3.05
N VAL A 75 -9.71 -1.89 2.54
CA VAL A 75 -9.03 -0.60 2.36
C VAL A 75 -8.53 -0.05 3.71
N GLY A 76 -9.35 -0.12 4.76
CA GLY A 76 -8.97 0.31 6.10
C GLY A 76 -7.81 -0.49 6.67
N LEU A 77 -7.82 -1.82 6.52
CA LEU A 77 -6.74 -2.71 6.97
C LEU A 77 -5.43 -2.42 6.23
N PHE A 78 -5.50 -2.25 4.92
CA PHE A 78 -4.33 -1.93 4.11
C PHE A 78 -3.78 -0.52 4.39
N GLY A 79 -4.65 0.44 4.73
CA GLY A 79 -4.25 1.73 5.28
C GLY A 79 -3.51 1.55 6.61
N TRP A 80 -4.06 0.75 7.53
CA TRP A 80 -3.42 0.43 8.81
C TRP A 80 -2.04 -0.21 8.67
N LEU A 81 -1.89 -1.18 7.76
CA LEU A 81 -0.61 -1.84 7.46
C LEU A 81 0.48 -0.86 6.98
N GLY A 82 0.08 0.31 6.47
CA GLY A 82 0.96 1.37 6.02
C GLY A 82 1.30 1.23 4.54
N ALA A 83 1.57 2.38 3.93
CA ALA A 83 1.76 2.50 2.48
C ALA A 83 2.87 1.58 1.94
N ASN A 84 3.99 1.48 2.67
CA ASN A 84 5.17 0.71 2.24
C ASN A 84 4.93 -0.80 2.14
N VAL A 85 4.11 -1.37 3.03
CA VAL A 85 3.79 -2.80 2.99
C VAL A 85 2.79 -3.05 1.86
N THR A 86 1.76 -2.23 1.81
CA THR A 86 0.66 -2.40 0.86
C THR A 86 1.11 -2.20 -0.58
N ILE A 87 1.94 -1.19 -0.88
CA ILE A 87 2.40 -0.93 -2.25
C ILE A 87 3.19 -2.13 -2.81
N ARG A 88 4.02 -2.77 -1.98
CA ARG A 88 4.78 -3.97 -2.39
C ARG A 88 3.87 -5.17 -2.71
N MET A 89 2.73 -5.26 -2.04
CA MET A 89 1.72 -6.29 -2.33
C MET A 89 1.00 -5.97 -3.64
N ILE A 90 0.56 -4.72 -3.83
CA ILE A 90 -0.10 -4.28 -5.06
C ILE A 90 0.83 -4.42 -6.27
N GLU A 91 2.11 -4.04 -6.13
CA GLU A 91 3.12 -4.20 -7.18
C GLU A 91 3.15 -5.63 -7.71
N ARG A 92 3.18 -6.64 -6.83
CA ARG A 92 3.16 -8.05 -7.26
C ARG A 92 1.93 -8.37 -8.12
N ILE A 93 0.75 -7.93 -7.68
CA ILE A 93 -0.51 -8.15 -8.40
C ILE A 93 -0.48 -7.45 -9.77
N VAL A 94 -0.04 -6.20 -9.81
CA VAL A 94 0.06 -5.41 -11.05
C VAL A 94 1.06 -6.04 -12.01
N TYR A 95 2.25 -6.42 -11.54
CA TYR A 95 3.26 -7.05 -12.38
C TYR A 95 2.82 -8.42 -12.92
N GLU A 96 2.14 -9.23 -12.11
CA GLU A 96 1.52 -10.47 -12.57
C GLU A 96 0.46 -10.21 -13.65
N LYS A 97 -0.39 -9.20 -13.45
CA LYS A 97 -1.40 -8.80 -14.45
C LYS A 97 -0.80 -8.24 -15.72
N LEU A 98 0.35 -7.56 -15.65
CA LEU A 98 1.09 -7.02 -16.80
C LEU A 98 1.99 -8.08 -17.47
N GLY A 99 2.07 -9.31 -16.94
CA GLY A 99 2.95 -10.36 -17.46
C GLY A 99 4.45 -10.07 -17.28
N VAL A 100 4.80 -9.11 -16.42
CA VAL A 100 6.18 -8.71 -16.14
C VAL A 100 6.72 -9.57 -15.00
N LYS A 101 7.70 -10.44 -15.28
CA LYS A 101 8.33 -11.28 -14.26
C LYS A 101 9.13 -10.41 -13.29
N LEU A 102 8.62 -10.25 -12.06
CA LEU A 102 9.28 -9.54 -10.94
C LEU A 102 10.72 -10.04 -10.65
N ARG A 103 11.05 -11.26 -11.10
CA ARG A 103 12.34 -11.92 -10.86
C ARG A 103 13.55 -11.24 -11.48
N ALA A 104 13.39 -10.35 -12.47
CA ALA A 104 14.52 -9.64 -13.07
C ALA A 104 15.31 -8.78 -12.07
N ASN A 105 14.73 -8.39 -10.92
CA ASN A 105 15.44 -7.65 -9.87
C ASN A 105 16.04 -8.58 -8.80
N THR A 106 15.32 -9.62 -8.38
CA THR A 106 15.80 -10.59 -7.38
C THR A 106 16.98 -11.40 -7.91
N ASP A 107 16.93 -11.85 -9.16
CA ASP A 107 18.01 -12.64 -9.76
C ASP A 107 19.28 -11.80 -9.91
N LYS A 108 19.16 -10.50 -10.22
CA LYS A 108 20.29 -9.56 -10.25
C LYS A 108 20.86 -9.28 -8.86
N ARG A 109 20.02 -9.16 -7.83
CA ARG A 109 20.47 -8.95 -6.44
C ARG A 109 21.14 -10.20 -5.86
N VAL A 110 20.61 -11.38 -6.15
CA VAL A 110 21.20 -12.66 -5.74
C VAL A 110 22.50 -12.92 -6.50
N ALA A 111 22.57 -12.59 -7.79
CA ALA A 111 23.81 -12.66 -8.56
C ALA A 111 24.86 -11.66 -8.04
N ALA A 112 24.46 -10.42 -7.71
CA ALA A 112 25.36 -9.43 -7.13
C ALA A 112 25.85 -9.82 -5.73
N ALA A 113 24.98 -10.42 -4.90
CA ALA A 113 25.38 -10.92 -3.57
C ALA A 113 26.32 -12.12 -3.67
N LYS A 114 26.10 -13.05 -4.60
CA LYS A 114 27.01 -14.18 -4.86
C LYS A 114 28.37 -13.73 -5.39
N ALA A 115 28.39 -12.74 -6.29
CA ALA A 115 29.64 -12.16 -6.78
C ALA A 115 30.44 -11.45 -5.67
N GLN A 116 29.77 -10.90 -4.64
CA GLN A 116 30.42 -10.32 -3.47
C GLN A 116 30.93 -11.36 -2.45
N GLU A 117 30.37 -12.57 -2.43
CA GLU A 117 30.86 -13.69 -1.61
C GLU A 117 32.04 -14.41 -2.25
N GLU A 118 32.08 -14.47 -3.59
CA GLU A 118 33.17 -15.11 -4.35
C GLU A 118 34.44 -14.24 -4.43
N ASP A 119 34.33 -12.92 -4.23
CA ASP A 119 35.43 -11.95 -4.23
C ASP A 119 35.94 -11.59 -2.81
N ARG A 120 35.49 -12.32 -1.78
CA ARG A 120 36.00 -12.19 -0.40
C ARG A 120 37.21 -13.12 -0.22
N PRO A 121 38.43 -12.59 0.09
CA PRO A 121 39.64 -13.40 0.25
C PRO A 121 39.61 -14.33 1.47
#